data_AF-A0A401UI78-F1
#
_entry.id   AF-A0A401UI78-F1
#
_cell.length_a   1.000
_cell.length_b   1.000
_cell.length_c   1.000
_cell.angle_alpha   90.00
_cell.angle_beta   90.00
_cell.angle_gamma   90.00
#
_symmetry.space_group_name_H-M   'P 1'
#
loop_
_entity.id
_entity.type
_entity.pdbx_description
1 polymer ?
#
loop_
_entity_poly.entity_id
_entity_poly.type
_entity_poly.pdbx_seq_one_letter_code
_entity_poly.pdbx_strand_id
1 'polypeptide(L)'
;MEYNKKLQNRVEDYVAKMKLYQQQMLEKYPPNPPNDVCYHALLAGIMIENSFGPKVHDYTNLFRTEYEKIFIWTHSKDSNSALISEVNTKIKSLPFWKTIGHVLHLAQYYYNAFEIINDFDIKYNWTYYFDKNKMFEELELMDSSYIVKMDLRSGVIIKATEIEAMAPLIELILRDDVCYTSLSQMLSSFELHYCCLTCELGLSPVIMHESHEPELWEHPYYIAKMEAAIIQACRCVESILGEPPSRTNKNGLMRHKGRWTECLQINADDIFEKVGITYLEFYYKLFFDLRNPSAHSYGNIHFDLERKKVIEAQCFAALILRAYITSNIKSHEESLRILCFNQDLLTRVLEDISTKITK
;
A
#
# COMPACT_ATOMS: atom_id res chain seq x y z
N MET A 1 3.90 26.72 59.52
CA MET A 1 2.68 27.11 58.79
C MET A 1 2.99 28.04 57.60
N GLU A 2 3.81 29.08 57.77
CA GLU A 2 4.22 30.00 56.69
C GLU A 2 5.08 29.35 55.59
N TYR A 3 5.98 28.42 55.96
CA TYR A 3 6.81 27.68 55.01
C TYR A 3 6.00 26.82 54.03
N ASN A 4 4.97 26.11 54.53
CA ASN A 4 4.08 25.31 53.68
C ASN A 4 3.27 26.19 52.72
N LYS A 5 2.88 27.39 53.14
CA LYS A 5 2.17 28.36 52.28
C LYS A 5 3.07 28.90 51.17
N LYS A 6 4.35 29.19 51.48
CA LYS A 6 5.35 29.59 50.47
C LYS A 6 5.66 28.46 49.48
N LEU A 7 5.72 27.21 49.95
CA LEU A 7 5.95 26.05 49.10
C LEU A 7 4.76 25.79 48.17
N GLN A 8 3.53 25.90 48.70
CA GLN A 8 2.30 25.75 47.92
C GLN A 8 2.18 26.81 46.83
N ASN A 9 2.43 28.09 47.14
CA ASN A 9 2.42 29.16 46.15
C ASN A 9 3.47 28.92 45.04
N ARG A 10 4.66 28.43 45.39
CA ARG A 10 5.70 28.09 44.40
C ARG A 10 5.30 26.94 43.47
N VAL A 11 4.59 25.94 44.00
CA VAL A 11 4.06 24.83 43.20
C VAL A 11 2.95 25.34 42.28
N GLU A 12 2.05 26.19 42.77
CA GLU A 12 0.98 26.79 41.97
C GLU A 12 1.54 27.67 40.83
N ASP A 13 2.54 28.51 41.11
CA ASP A 13 3.24 29.32 40.10
C ASP A 13 3.94 28.44 39.05
N TYR A 14 4.59 27.35 39.48
CA TYR A 14 5.24 26.41 38.58
C TYR A 14 4.22 25.70 37.68
N VAL A 15 3.11 25.21 38.24
CA VAL A 15 2.03 24.58 37.47
C VAL A 15 1.40 25.56 36.48
N ALA A 16 1.19 26.82 36.87
CA ALA A 16 0.66 27.86 35.99
C ALA A 16 1.62 28.13 34.81
N LYS A 17 2.93 28.24 35.08
CA LYS A 17 3.95 28.38 34.03
C LYS A 17 3.99 27.19 33.09
N MET A 18 3.90 25.96 33.62
CA MET A 18 3.88 24.75 32.81
C MET A 18 2.64 24.68 31.92
N LYS A 19 1.46 25.09 32.42
CA LYS A 19 0.23 25.17 31.61
C LYS A 19 0.36 26.20 30.48
N LEU A 20 0.90 27.39 30.78
CA LEU A 20 1.12 28.42 29.77
C LEU A 20 2.11 27.95 28.69
N TYR A 21 3.21 27.33 29.12
CA TYR A 21 4.20 26.76 28.20
C TYR A 21 3.58 25.66 27.32
N GLN A 22 2.78 24.76 27.91
CA GLN A 22 2.08 23.71 27.16
C GLN A 22 1.09 24.31 26.16
N GLN A 23 0.37 25.36 26.52
CA GLN A 23 -0.54 26.05 25.61
C GLN A 23 0.22 26.69 24.45
N GLN A 24 1.32 27.41 24.72
CA GLN A 24 2.17 28.00 23.68
C GLN A 24 2.76 26.93 22.75
N MET A 25 3.13 25.76 23.29
CA MET A 25 3.61 24.64 22.47
C MET A 25 2.49 24.07 21.60
N LEU A 26 1.26 23.94 22.09
CA LEU A 26 0.12 23.46 21.29
C LEU A 26 -0.31 24.47 20.21
N GLU A 27 -0.16 25.77 20.47
CA GLU A 27 -0.39 26.82 19.49
C GLU A 27 0.68 26.81 18.39
N LYS A 28 1.95 26.60 18.75
CA LYS A 28 3.06 26.52 17.80
C LYS A 28 3.11 25.18 17.06
N TYR A 29 2.79 24.09 17.74
CA TYR A 29 2.86 22.71 17.25
C TYR A 29 1.52 22.00 17.45
N PRO A 30 0.49 22.40 16.69
CA PRO A 30 -0.83 21.81 16.80
C PRO A 30 -0.80 20.31 16.46
N PRO A 31 -1.38 19.44 17.31
CA PRO A 31 -1.39 18.00 17.06
C PRO A 31 -2.34 17.66 15.90
N ASN A 32 -2.38 16.37 15.54
CA ASN A 32 -3.28 15.82 14.52
C ASN A 32 -3.09 16.48 13.14
N PRO A 33 -1.91 16.37 12.52
CA PRO A 33 -1.74 16.78 11.12
C PRO A 33 -2.67 15.98 10.19
N PRO A 34 -3.05 16.52 9.01
CA PRO A 34 -2.62 17.80 8.46
C PRO A 34 -3.32 19.02 9.10
N ASN A 35 -2.60 20.13 9.24
CA ASN A 35 -3.13 21.43 9.69
C ASN A 35 -2.34 22.59 9.04
N ASP A 36 -2.73 23.85 9.29
CA ASP A 36 -2.22 25.04 8.59
C ASP A 36 -0.70 25.22 8.62
N VAL A 37 -0.02 24.65 9.62
CA VAL A 37 1.44 24.73 9.80
C VAL A 37 2.13 23.38 9.61
N CYS A 38 1.37 22.29 9.51
CA CYS A 38 1.87 20.91 9.42
C CYS A 38 1.03 20.12 8.41
N TYR A 39 1.13 20.48 7.14
CA TYR A 39 0.43 19.83 6.02
C TYR A 39 1.38 19.19 5.00
N HIS A 40 2.68 19.21 5.27
CA HIS A 40 3.68 18.49 4.50
C HIS A 40 4.13 17.24 5.26
N ALA A 41 4.23 16.12 4.56
CA ALA A 41 4.81 14.90 5.09
C ALA A 41 5.91 14.39 4.16
N LEU A 42 7.06 14.05 4.73
CA LEU A 42 8.07 13.26 4.02
C LEU A 42 7.62 11.80 4.01
N LEU A 43 7.61 11.19 2.83
CA LEU A 43 7.24 9.79 2.65
C LEU A 43 8.49 8.93 2.82
N ALA A 44 8.62 8.28 3.98
CA ALA A 44 9.70 7.31 4.22
C ALA A 44 9.39 5.97 3.56
N GLY A 45 10.41 5.11 3.37
CA GLY A 45 10.26 3.81 2.72
C GLY A 45 10.43 3.85 1.19
N ILE A 46 10.43 5.04 0.59
CA ILE A 46 10.62 5.26 -0.84
C ILE A 46 11.54 6.45 -1.08
N MET A 47 12.51 6.30 -1.98
CA MET A 47 13.44 7.34 -2.38
C MET A 47 13.49 7.45 -3.90
N ILE A 48 13.69 8.67 -4.39
CA ILE A 48 13.80 8.94 -5.82
C ILE A 48 15.27 9.07 -6.21
N GLU A 49 15.65 8.26 -7.17
CA GLU A 49 16.94 8.36 -7.84
C GLU A 49 17.12 9.70 -8.58
N ASN A 50 18.36 10.21 -8.64
CA ASN A 50 18.68 11.53 -9.20
C ASN A 50 19.02 11.51 -10.70
N SER A 51 18.57 10.52 -11.46
CA SER A 51 18.80 10.40 -12.92
C SER A 51 18.21 11.55 -13.75
N PHE A 52 17.37 12.42 -13.15
CA PHE A 52 16.87 13.65 -13.78
C PHE A 52 17.81 14.86 -13.61
N GLY A 53 18.97 14.67 -13.00
CA GLY A 53 20.00 15.68 -12.77
C GLY A 53 19.53 16.89 -11.96
N PRO A 54 19.03 16.70 -10.73
CA PRO A 54 18.61 17.77 -9.83
C PRO A 54 19.77 18.59 -9.29
N LYS A 55 19.42 19.77 -8.77
CA LYS A 55 20.26 20.58 -7.87
C LYS A 55 19.74 20.46 -6.44
N VAL A 56 20.62 20.70 -5.47
CA VAL A 56 20.21 20.77 -4.06
C VAL A 56 19.16 21.89 -3.90
N HIS A 57 18.12 21.58 -3.13
CA HIS A 57 16.90 22.37 -2.92
C HIS A 57 15.92 22.42 -4.09
N ASP A 58 16.14 21.64 -5.15
CA ASP A 58 15.08 21.42 -6.15
C ASP A 58 13.86 20.81 -5.46
N TYR A 59 12.70 21.42 -5.70
CA TYR A 59 11.39 21.01 -5.18
C TYR A 59 10.40 21.01 -6.33
N THR A 60 10.24 19.86 -6.96
CA THR A 60 9.52 19.73 -8.24
C THR A 60 8.27 18.87 -8.04
N ASN A 61 7.11 19.39 -8.43
CA ASN A 61 5.87 18.60 -8.44
C ASN A 61 6.02 17.42 -9.41
N LEU A 62 5.75 16.20 -8.94
CA LEU A 62 5.72 14.99 -9.77
C LEU A 62 4.31 14.75 -10.31
N PHE A 63 3.30 14.70 -9.45
CA PHE A 63 1.89 14.51 -9.81
C PHE A 63 0.98 14.96 -8.64
N ARG A 64 -0.33 14.96 -8.85
CA ARG A 64 -1.32 15.29 -7.80
C ARG A 64 -2.53 14.37 -7.85
N THR A 65 -3.15 14.19 -6.70
CA THR A 65 -4.47 13.58 -6.52
C THR A 65 -5.47 14.68 -6.16
N GLU A 66 -6.70 14.30 -5.80
CA GLU A 66 -7.71 15.23 -5.32
C GLU A 66 -7.29 15.96 -4.02
N TYR A 67 -6.57 15.25 -3.14
CA TYR A 67 -6.26 15.71 -1.80
C TYR A 67 -4.76 15.85 -1.50
N GLU A 68 -3.87 15.41 -2.40
CA GLU A 68 -2.43 15.45 -2.19
C GLU A 68 -1.71 15.98 -3.44
N LYS A 69 -0.64 16.75 -3.25
CA LYS A 69 0.35 17.04 -4.31
C LYS A 69 1.68 16.43 -3.93
N ILE A 70 2.27 15.70 -4.85
CA ILE A 70 3.47 14.92 -4.59
C ILE A 70 4.64 15.60 -5.25
N PHE A 71 5.67 15.89 -4.46
CA PHE A 71 6.88 16.58 -4.89
C PHE A 71 8.09 15.69 -4.70
N ILE A 72 9.07 15.86 -5.60
CA ILE A 72 10.43 15.36 -5.41
C ILE A 72 11.25 16.50 -4.83
N TRP A 73 11.89 16.24 -3.69
CA TRP A 73 12.75 17.20 -2.99
C TRP A 73 14.18 16.69 -2.87
N THR A 74 15.10 17.40 -3.51
CA THR A 74 16.54 17.10 -3.44
C THR A 74 17.14 17.84 -2.24
N HIS A 75 17.02 17.24 -1.06
CA HIS A 75 17.34 17.89 0.22
C HIS A 75 18.84 17.99 0.54
N SER A 76 19.68 17.17 -0.10
CA SER A 76 21.12 17.13 0.20
C SER A 76 21.94 16.78 -1.03
N LYS A 77 23.23 17.12 -0.97
CA LYS A 77 24.19 16.84 -2.03
C LYS A 77 24.48 15.35 -2.10
N ASP A 78 24.48 14.81 -3.33
CA ASP A 78 24.86 13.43 -3.65
C ASP A 78 24.11 12.34 -2.84
N SER A 79 22.85 12.63 -2.48
CA SER A 79 21.89 11.71 -1.87
C SER A 79 20.66 11.58 -2.75
N ASN A 80 19.98 10.42 -2.70
CA ASN A 80 18.68 10.27 -3.35
C ASN A 80 17.69 11.34 -2.84
N SER A 81 16.78 11.75 -3.72
CA SER A 81 15.76 12.73 -3.40
C SER A 81 14.61 12.08 -2.60
N ALA A 82 13.94 12.87 -1.78
CA ALA A 82 12.78 12.43 -1.00
C ALA A 82 11.47 12.73 -1.72
N LEU A 83 10.44 11.92 -1.46
CA LEU A 83 9.06 12.29 -1.80
C LEU A 83 8.43 13.09 -0.66
N ILE A 84 7.75 14.18 -1.02
CA ILE A 84 6.97 14.99 -0.10
C ILE A 84 5.52 15.01 -0.56
N SER A 85 4.61 14.69 0.36
CA SER A 85 3.18 14.91 0.16
C SER A 85 2.75 16.22 0.82
N GLU A 86 2.26 17.16 0.01
CA GLU A 86 1.50 18.33 0.46
C GLU A 86 0.02 17.93 0.52
N VAL A 87 -0.54 17.86 1.73
CA VAL A 87 -1.88 17.29 1.99
C VAL A 87 -2.90 18.39 2.26
N ASN A 88 -4.02 18.32 1.57
CA ASN A 88 -5.15 19.21 1.79
C ASN A 88 -5.85 18.89 3.13
N THR A 89 -6.03 19.89 4.01
CA THR A 89 -6.69 19.70 5.32
C THR A 89 -8.14 19.24 5.22
N LYS A 90 -8.79 19.38 4.06
CA LYS A 90 -10.13 18.84 3.78
C LYS A 90 -10.24 17.33 3.99
N ILE A 91 -9.15 16.57 3.94
CA ILE A 91 -9.15 15.13 4.22
C ILE A 91 -9.74 14.77 5.58
N LYS A 92 -9.68 15.70 6.56
CA LYS A 92 -10.27 15.51 7.90
C LYS A 92 -11.79 15.38 7.88
N SER A 93 -12.44 15.76 6.79
CA SER A 93 -13.87 15.63 6.59
C SER A 93 -14.27 14.35 5.85
N LEU A 94 -13.29 13.58 5.35
CA LEU A 94 -13.53 12.34 4.64
C LEU A 94 -13.77 11.19 5.61
N PRO A 95 -14.67 10.25 5.29
CA PRO A 95 -14.84 9.02 6.06
C PRO A 95 -13.63 8.09 5.94
N PHE A 96 -12.92 8.18 4.80
CA PHE A 96 -11.74 7.38 4.49
C PHE A 96 -10.84 8.14 3.52
N TRP A 97 -9.53 8.08 3.72
CA TRP A 97 -8.54 8.73 2.86
C TRP A 97 -7.55 7.68 2.36
N LYS A 98 -7.59 7.40 1.06
CA LYS A 98 -6.58 6.61 0.34
C LYS A 98 -5.31 7.45 0.23
N THR A 99 -4.42 7.33 1.21
CA THR A 99 -3.15 8.07 1.21
C THR A 99 -2.30 7.66 0.01
N ILE A 100 -1.60 8.60 -0.62
CA ILE A 100 -0.74 8.25 -1.75
C ILE A 100 0.34 7.23 -1.35
N GLY A 101 0.82 7.29 -0.10
CA GLY A 101 1.82 6.33 0.38
C GLY A 101 1.29 4.90 0.31
N HIS A 102 0.06 4.66 0.78
CA HIS A 102 -0.52 3.31 0.68
C HIS A 102 -0.89 2.94 -0.76
N VAL A 103 -1.33 3.90 -1.58
CA VAL A 103 -1.60 3.64 -3.01
C VAL A 103 -0.33 3.25 -3.76
N LEU A 104 0.79 3.94 -3.54
CA LEU A 104 2.09 3.60 -4.13
C LEU A 104 2.59 2.24 -3.64
N HIS A 105 2.41 1.94 -2.35
CA HIS A 105 2.72 0.64 -1.77
C HIS A 105 1.97 -0.49 -2.49
N LEU A 106 0.64 -0.38 -2.60
CA LEU A 106 -0.19 -1.35 -3.31
C LEU A 106 0.19 -1.48 -4.78
N ALA A 107 0.41 -0.35 -5.47
CA ALA A 107 0.79 -0.34 -6.88
C ALA A 107 2.13 -1.06 -7.11
N GLN A 108 3.12 -0.81 -6.26
CA GLN A 108 4.43 -1.42 -6.37
C GLN A 108 4.40 -2.92 -6.10
N TYR A 109 3.66 -3.37 -5.08
CA TYR A 109 3.45 -4.80 -4.84
C TYR A 109 2.79 -5.49 -6.03
N TYR A 110 1.75 -4.88 -6.61
CA TYR A 110 1.13 -5.43 -7.81
C TYR A 110 2.09 -5.52 -9.00
N TYR A 111 2.84 -4.44 -9.27
CA TYR A 111 3.80 -4.39 -10.38
C TYR A 111 4.90 -5.42 -10.26
N ASN A 112 5.33 -5.71 -9.03
CA ASN A 112 6.33 -6.72 -8.73
C ASN A 112 5.74 -8.13 -8.55
N ALA A 113 4.48 -8.36 -8.94
CA ALA A 113 3.79 -9.64 -8.76
C ALA A 113 3.81 -10.17 -7.31
N PHE A 114 3.81 -9.24 -6.35
CA PHE A 114 3.95 -9.47 -4.91
C PHE A 114 5.31 -10.07 -4.48
N GLU A 115 6.30 -10.03 -5.36
CA GLU A 115 7.69 -10.43 -5.11
C GLU A 115 8.47 -9.21 -4.63
N ILE A 116 8.43 -8.90 -3.33
CA ILE A 116 9.25 -7.84 -2.76
C ILE A 116 10.14 -8.40 -1.65
N ILE A 117 11.45 -8.20 -1.81
CA ILE A 117 12.51 -8.74 -0.94
C ILE A 117 12.58 -8.00 0.41
N ASN A 118 12.11 -6.76 0.44
CA ASN A 118 12.10 -5.92 1.64
C ASN A 118 10.67 -5.46 1.91
N ASP A 119 10.09 -5.84 3.04
CA ASP A 119 8.86 -5.23 3.51
C ASP A 119 9.13 -3.74 3.79
N PHE A 120 8.43 -2.84 3.09
CA PHE A 120 8.54 -1.40 3.32
C PHE A 120 7.16 -0.75 3.33
N ASP A 121 6.76 -0.25 4.49
CA ASP A 121 5.62 0.64 4.61
C ASP A 121 6.02 2.07 4.21
N ILE A 122 5.19 2.73 3.40
CA ILE A 122 5.35 4.15 3.13
C ILE A 122 4.74 4.97 4.28
N LYS A 123 5.60 5.51 5.15
CA LYS A 123 5.20 6.24 6.35
C LYS A 123 5.18 7.75 6.12
N TYR A 124 4.15 8.41 6.64
CA TYR A 124 4.01 9.87 6.62
C TYR A 124 4.73 10.49 7.81
N ASN A 125 5.86 11.14 7.55
CA ASN A 125 6.61 11.88 8.57
C ASN A 125 6.30 13.36 8.45
N TRP A 126 5.32 13.79 9.24
CA TRP A 126 4.80 15.15 9.23
C TRP A 126 5.83 16.17 9.69
N THR A 127 5.90 17.29 8.95
CA THR A 127 6.88 18.36 9.17
C THR A 127 6.17 19.68 9.41
N TYR A 128 6.47 20.31 10.53
CA TYR A 128 6.01 21.66 10.84
C TYR A 128 6.83 22.69 10.05
N TYR A 129 6.15 23.72 9.53
CA TYR A 129 6.78 24.86 8.85
C TYR A 129 7.78 24.44 7.76
N PHE A 130 7.43 23.43 6.96
CA PHE A 130 8.31 22.90 5.92
C PHE A 130 8.83 24.02 5.01
N ASP A 131 10.15 24.04 4.82
CA ASP A 131 10.84 24.98 3.95
C ASP A 131 11.85 24.22 3.09
N LYS A 132 11.60 24.21 1.77
CA LYS A 132 12.42 23.51 0.78
C LYS A 132 13.88 23.98 0.72
N ASN A 133 14.16 25.19 1.21
CA ASN A 133 15.51 25.77 1.19
C ASN A 133 16.34 25.38 2.42
N LYS A 134 15.72 24.75 3.43
CA LYS A 134 16.43 24.19 4.58
C LYS A 134 17.10 22.87 4.22
N MET A 135 18.12 22.49 4.99
CA MET A 135 18.68 21.14 4.96
C MET A 135 17.75 20.17 5.68
N PHE A 136 17.89 18.87 5.38
CA PHE A 136 17.11 17.82 6.02
C PHE A 136 17.22 17.83 7.55
N GLU A 137 18.41 18.10 8.08
CA GLU A 137 18.70 18.13 9.52
C GLU A 137 17.99 19.28 10.26
N GLU A 138 17.58 20.32 9.52
CA GLU A 138 16.93 21.53 10.06
C GLU A 138 15.40 21.42 10.06
N LEU A 139 14.84 20.30 9.60
CA LEU A 139 13.40 20.09 9.57
C LEU A 139 12.82 19.89 10.98
N GLU A 140 11.68 20.55 11.23
CA GLU A 140 10.89 20.40 12.45
C GLU A 140 9.91 19.22 12.29
N LEU A 141 10.42 17.99 12.41
CA LEU A 141 9.61 16.76 12.35
C LEU A 141 8.72 16.63 13.59
N MET A 142 7.49 16.15 13.40
CA MET A 142 6.58 15.84 14.51
C MET A 142 7.14 14.74 15.43
N ASP A 143 7.76 13.72 14.84
CA ASP A 143 8.59 12.75 15.55
C ASP A 143 10.05 12.97 15.12
N SER A 144 10.86 13.46 16.06
CA SER A 144 12.28 13.74 15.84
C SER A 144 13.20 12.65 16.38
N SER A 145 12.65 11.47 16.69
CA SER A 145 13.42 10.33 17.17
C SER A 145 14.49 9.93 16.16
N TYR A 146 15.59 9.39 16.68
CA TYR A 146 16.71 8.92 15.87
C TYR A 146 16.27 7.86 14.85
N ILE A 147 15.36 6.97 15.25
CA ILE A 147 14.81 5.92 14.39
C ILE A 147 14.06 6.52 13.19
N VAL A 148 13.19 7.51 13.40
CA VAL A 148 12.47 8.18 12.30
C VAL A 148 13.43 8.86 11.32
N LYS A 149 14.49 9.49 11.83
CA LYS A 149 15.52 10.10 10.97
C LYS A 149 16.30 9.07 10.16
N MET A 150 16.49 7.85 10.68
CA MET A 150 17.09 6.75 9.93
C MET A 150 16.12 6.20 8.86
N ASP A 151 14.85 6.00 9.22
CA ASP A 151 13.80 5.51 8.31
C ASP A 151 13.62 6.45 7.11
N LEU A 152 13.73 7.75 7.30
CA LEU A 152 13.64 8.75 6.24
C LEU A 152 14.80 8.70 5.23
N ARG A 153 15.88 7.98 5.54
CA ARG A 153 17.06 7.78 4.67
C ARG A 153 17.16 6.35 4.14
N SER A 154 16.15 5.53 4.39
CA SER A 154 16.07 4.14 3.97
C SER A 154 14.77 3.88 3.22
N GLY A 155 14.76 2.79 2.45
CA GLY A 155 13.64 2.43 1.59
C GLY A 155 14.08 1.98 0.21
N VAL A 156 13.09 1.67 -0.62
CA VAL A 156 13.33 1.29 -2.01
C VAL A 156 13.68 2.55 -2.81
N ILE A 157 14.74 2.46 -3.60
CA ILE A 157 15.16 3.51 -4.52
C ILE A 157 14.55 3.21 -5.87
N ILE A 158 13.74 4.14 -6.39
CA ILE A 158 13.11 4.00 -7.70
C ILE A 158 13.29 5.27 -8.53
N LYS A 159 13.12 5.17 -9.84
CA LYS A 159 13.06 6.32 -10.74
C LYS A 159 11.67 6.97 -10.71
N ALA A 160 11.62 8.26 -11.04
CA ALA A 160 10.35 8.95 -11.23
C ALA A 160 9.51 8.33 -12.36
N THR A 161 10.14 7.78 -13.40
CA THR A 161 9.49 7.06 -14.50
C THR A 161 8.91 5.71 -14.08
N GLU A 162 9.43 5.07 -13.02
CA GLU A 162 8.79 3.86 -12.48
C GLU A 162 7.45 4.19 -11.81
N ILE A 163 7.36 5.32 -11.09
CA ILE A 163 6.09 5.82 -10.55
C ILE A 163 5.12 6.17 -11.68
N GLU A 164 5.62 6.83 -12.73
CA GLU A 164 4.84 7.14 -13.92
C GLU A 164 4.29 5.87 -14.58
N ALA A 165 5.10 4.82 -14.78
CA ALA A 165 4.65 3.56 -15.35
C ALA A 165 3.44 2.99 -14.59
N MET A 166 3.41 3.17 -13.25
CA MET A 166 2.30 2.75 -12.41
C MET A 166 1.04 3.65 -12.47
N ALA A 167 1.07 4.76 -13.23
CA ALA A 167 -0.02 5.75 -13.27
C ALA A 167 -1.41 5.16 -13.60
N PRO A 168 -1.59 4.22 -14.55
CA PRO A 168 -2.89 3.58 -14.78
C PRO A 168 -3.46 2.89 -13.55
N LEU A 169 -2.61 2.22 -12.79
CA LEU A 169 -3.01 1.50 -11.58
C LEU A 169 -3.25 2.47 -10.42
N ILE A 170 -2.38 3.47 -10.24
CA ILE A 170 -2.55 4.53 -9.23
C ILE A 170 -3.90 5.23 -9.42
N GLU A 171 -4.24 5.59 -10.67
CA GLU A 171 -5.52 6.21 -11.02
C GLU A 171 -6.69 5.29 -10.65
N LEU A 172 -6.62 4.01 -11.04
CA LEU A 172 -7.69 3.06 -10.78
C LEU A 172 -7.90 2.86 -9.27
N ILE A 173 -6.83 2.67 -8.50
CA ILE A 173 -6.90 2.48 -7.04
C ILE A 173 -7.55 3.70 -6.37
N LEU A 174 -7.22 4.91 -6.81
CA LEU A 174 -7.80 6.14 -6.27
C LEU A 174 -9.29 6.26 -6.61
N ARG A 175 -9.65 6.03 -7.88
CA ARG A 175 -11.01 6.18 -8.42
C ARG A 175 -11.98 5.10 -7.92
N ASP A 176 -11.51 3.87 -7.75
CA ASP A 176 -12.36 2.70 -7.54
C ASP A 176 -12.08 1.99 -6.21
N ASP A 177 -13.09 1.94 -5.36
CA ASP A 177 -13.03 1.29 -4.05
C ASP A 177 -12.98 -0.24 -4.15
N VAL A 178 -13.51 -0.83 -5.23
CA VAL A 178 -13.42 -2.28 -5.48
C VAL A 178 -11.98 -2.66 -5.74
N CYS A 179 -11.30 -1.98 -6.69
CA CYS A 179 -9.88 -2.19 -6.94
C CYS A 179 -9.03 -1.97 -5.69
N TYR A 180 -9.24 -0.87 -4.96
CA TYR A 180 -8.51 -0.58 -3.72
C TYR A 180 -8.66 -1.74 -2.72
N THR A 181 -9.90 -2.12 -2.43
CA THR A 181 -10.20 -3.15 -1.42
C THR A 181 -9.62 -4.50 -1.84
N SER A 182 -9.87 -4.94 -3.07
CA SER A 182 -9.38 -6.22 -3.56
C SER A 182 -7.86 -6.32 -3.56
N LEU A 183 -7.17 -5.26 -4.00
CA LEU A 183 -5.71 -5.24 -4.02
C LEU A 183 -5.13 -5.24 -2.59
N SER A 184 -5.73 -4.50 -1.66
CA SER A 184 -5.35 -4.57 -0.24
C SER A 184 -5.55 -5.96 0.35
N GLN A 185 -6.68 -6.62 0.08
CA GLN A 185 -6.91 -8.00 0.56
C GLN A 185 -5.91 -8.99 -0.05
N MET A 186 -5.56 -8.81 -1.34
CA MET A 186 -4.57 -9.65 -2.01
C MET A 186 -3.18 -9.49 -1.38
N LEU A 187 -2.75 -8.25 -1.13
CA LEU A 187 -1.50 -7.97 -0.44
C LEU A 187 -1.46 -8.64 0.94
N SER A 188 -2.49 -8.45 1.76
CA SER A 188 -2.57 -9.09 3.08
C SER A 188 -2.52 -10.62 3.00
N SER A 189 -3.08 -11.23 1.95
CA SER A 189 -2.97 -12.67 1.73
C SER A 189 -1.50 -13.11 1.59
N PHE A 190 -0.71 -12.38 0.78
CA PHE A 190 0.71 -12.67 0.57
C PHE A 190 1.60 -12.35 1.78
N GLU A 191 1.29 -11.29 2.53
CA GLU A 191 1.99 -10.97 3.78
C GLU A 191 1.80 -12.07 4.84
N LEU A 192 0.60 -12.66 4.89
CA LEU A 192 0.30 -13.77 5.79
C LEU A 192 0.99 -15.06 5.33
N HIS A 193 0.86 -15.41 4.05
CA HIS A 193 1.46 -16.60 3.47
C HIS A 193 2.05 -16.29 2.09
N TYR A 194 3.36 -16.15 2.04
CA TYR A 194 4.05 -15.90 0.78
C TYR A 194 4.09 -17.16 -0.09
N CYS A 195 3.81 -16.99 -1.39
CA CYS A 195 4.20 -17.93 -2.43
C CYS A 195 4.68 -17.15 -3.66
N CYS A 196 5.56 -17.76 -4.46
CA CYS A 196 6.06 -17.11 -5.66
C CYS A 196 5.02 -17.17 -6.78
N LEU A 197 4.25 -16.10 -6.98
CA LEU A 197 3.13 -16.09 -7.92
C LEU A 197 3.59 -16.37 -9.36
N THR A 198 4.78 -15.90 -9.72
CA THR A 198 5.39 -16.13 -11.04
C THR A 198 5.66 -17.62 -11.29
N CYS A 199 6.19 -18.33 -10.29
CA CYS A 199 6.43 -19.77 -10.39
C CYS A 199 5.10 -20.54 -10.39
N GLU A 200 4.19 -20.18 -9.50
CA GLU A 200 2.93 -20.90 -9.30
C GLU A 200 1.94 -20.72 -10.46
N LEU A 201 2.10 -19.68 -11.27
CA LEU A 201 1.37 -19.47 -12.53
C LEU A 201 2.15 -19.95 -13.77
N GLY A 202 3.32 -20.60 -13.61
CA GLY A 202 4.09 -21.12 -14.73
C GLY A 202 4.67 -20.06 -15.67
N LEU A 203 4.87 -18.83 -15.18
CA LEU A 203 5.36 -17.69 -15.96
C LEU A 203 6.90 -17.65 -16.04
N SER A 204 7.60 -18.40 -15.18
CA SER A 204 9.06 -18.54 -15.22
C SER A 204 9.48 -19.74 -16.09
N PRO A 205 10.30 -19.53 -17.14
CA PRO A 205 10.67 -20.60 -18.07
C PRO A 205 11.83 -21.49 -17.60
N VAL A 206 12.54 -21.16 -16.52
CA VAL A 206 13.84 -21.80 -16.20
C VAL A 206 14.00 -22.24 -14.75
N ILE A 207 13.53 -21.45 -13.78
CA ILE A 207 13.74 -21.71 -12.35
C ILE A 207 12.40 -21.60 -11.63
N MET A 208 12.07 -22.63 -10.86
CA MET A 208 10.92 -22.65 -9.96
C MET A 208 11.40 -22.79 -8.53
N HIS A 209 10.86 -21.98 -7.62
CA HIS A 209 11.08 -22.16 -6.19
C HIS A 209 10.39 -23.44 -5.72
N GLU A 210 11.03 -24.19 -4.82
CA GLU A 210 10.42 -25.38 -4.24
C GLU A 210 9.42 -24.98 -3.15
N SER A 211 8.14 -25.25 -3.40
CA SER A 211 7.07 -25.13 -2.40
C SER A 211 6.94 -26.48 -1.69
N HIS A 212 7.39 -26.59 -0.43
CA HIS A 212 7.19 -27.78 0.39
C HIS A 212 5.99 -27.61 1.33
N GLU A 213 5.31 -28.72 1.62
CA GLU A 213 4.32 -28.74 2.70
C GLU A 213 5.03 -28.55 4.05
N PRO A 214 4.49 -27.73 4.96
CA PRO A 214 5.13 -27.51 6.27
C PRO A 214 5.28 -28.82 7.04
N GLU A 215 6.46 -29.02 7.61
CA GLU A 215 6.72 -30.14 8.52
C GLU A 215 5.95 -29.96 9.83
N LEU A 216 5.72 -31.05 10.59
CA LEU A 216 4.92 -31.01 11.82
C LEU A 216 5.39 -29.94 12.83
N TRP A 217 6.70 -29.69 12.91
CA TRP A 217 7.28 -28.69 13.81
C TRP A 217 7.07 -27.25 13.32
N GLU A 218 6.74 -27.05 12.04
CA GLU A 218 6.43 -25.76 11.42
C GLU A 218 4.92 -25.44 11.45
N HIS A 219 4.07 -26.44 11.70
CA HIS A 219 2.61 -26.29 11.77
C HIS A 219 2.14 -25.15 12.70
N PRO A 220 2.70 -24.97 13.92
CA PRO A 220 2.30 -23.86 14.80
C PRO A 220 2.56 -22.48 14.21
N TYR A 221 3.52 -22.37 13.29
CA TYR A 221 3.87 -21.12 12.62
C TYR A 221 3.01 -20.87 11.37
N TYR A 222 2.76 -21.91 10.56
CA TYR A 222 2.13 -21.74 9.25
C TYR A 222 0.62 -21.90 9.22
N ILE A 223 -0.01 -22.79 10.02
CA ILE A 223 -1.44 -23.13 9.81
C ILE A 223 -2.33 -21.90 9.95
N ALA A 224 -2.19 -21.12 11.04
CA ALA A 224 -3.01 -19.93 11.25
C ALA A 224 -2.77 -18.87 10.16
N LYS A 225 -1.54 -18.75 9.65
CA LYS A 225 -1.19 -17.86 8.55
C LYS A 225 -1.82 -18.31 7.23
N MET A 226 -1.80 -19.61 6.95
CA MET A 226 -2.42 -20.24 5.78
C MET A 226 -3.94 -20.05 5.78
N GLU A 227 -4.60 -20.28 6.92
CA GLU A 227 -6.04 -20.03 7.09
C GLU A 227 -6.38 -18.56 6.84
N ALA A 228 -5.63 -17.65 7.46
CA ALA A 228 -5.84 -16.22 7.28
C ALA A 228 -5.60 -15.78 5.83
N ALA A 229 -4.58 -16.32 5.16
CA ALA A 229 -4.29 -16.02 3.76
C ALA A 229 -5.42 -16.45 2.82
N ILE A 230 -6.03 -17.62 3.05
CA ILE A 230 -7.23 -18.08 2.31
C ILE A 230 -8.39 -17.10 2.49
N ILE A 231 -8.63 -16.63 3.72
CA ILE A 231 -9.71 -15.67 4.00
C ILE A 231 -9.49 -14.39 3.21
N GLN A 232 -8.27 -13.84 3.20
CA GLN A 232 -8.00 -12.59 2.47
C GLN A 232 -8.04 -12.81 0.94
N ALA A 233 -7.54 -13.94 0.44
CA ALA A 233 -7.66 -14.29 -0.98
C ALA A 233 -9.14 -14.39 -1.42
N CYS A 234 -9.99 -15.02 -0.59
CA CYS A 234 -11.42 -15.08 -0.85
C CYS A 234 -12.07 -13.69 -0.82
N ARG A 235 -11.75 -12.85 0.17
CA ARG A 235 -12.26 -11.48 0.26
C ARG A 235 -11.87 -10.60 -0.92
N CYS A 236 -10.67 -10.81 -1.49
CA CYS A 236 -10.26 -10.17 -2.75
C CYS A 236 -11.24 -10.49 -3.88
N VAL A 237 -11.60 -11.76 -4.05
CA VAL A 237 -12.56 -12.23 -5.07
C VAL A 237 -13.98 -11.75 -4.77
N GLU A 238 -14.44 -11.87 -3.52
CA GLU A 238 -15.77 -11.42 -3.09
C GLU A 238 -15.97 -9.92 -3.30
N SER A 239 -14.93 -9.10 -3.13
CA SER A 239 -15.00 -7.67 -3.39
C SER A 239 -15.33 -7.37 -4.86
N ILE A 240 -14.86 -8.22 -5.78
CA ILE A 240 -15.08 -8.05 -7.24
C ILE A 240 -16.39 -8.70 -7.69
N LEU A 241 -16.67 -9.93 -7.25
CA LEU A 241 -17.75 -10.77 -7.77
C LEU A 241 -18.96 -10.87 -6.84
N GLY A 242 -18.81 -10.52 -5.57
CA GLY A 242 -19.78 -10.78 -4.50
C GLY A 242 -19.89 -12.27 -4.17
N GLU A 243 -20.58 -12.58 -3.08
CA GLU A 243 -20.82 -13.96 -2.63
C GLU A 243 -21.44 -14.85 -3.75
N PRO A 244 -20.95 -16.09 -3.93
CA PRO A 244 -21.55 -17.00 -4.90
C PRO A 244 -22.98 -17.37 -4.47
N PRO A 245 -23.98 -17.28 -5.36
CA PRO A 245 -25.36 -17.60 -5.01
C PRO A 245 -25.53 -19.10 -4.72
N SER A 246 -26.64 -19.51 -4.10
CA SER A 246 -26.97 -20.94 -4.02
C SER A 246 -27.05 -21.56 -5.42
N ARG A 247 -26.46 -22.75 -5.59
CA ARG A 247 -26.53 -23.53 -6.84
C ARG A 247 -27.96 -23.88 -7.25
N THR A 248 -28.90 -23.94 -6.31
CA THR A 248 -30.32 -24.18 -6.61
C THR A 248 -31.02 -22.97 -7.21
N ASN A 249 -30.49 -21.76 -7.00
CA ASN A 249 -31.03 -20.53 -7.55
C ASN A 249 -30.50 -20.27 -8.96
N LYS A 250 -31.14 -20.88 -9.97
CA LYS A 250 -30.74 -20.76 -11.39
C LYS A 250 -30.65 -19.31 -11.88
N ASN A 251 -31.59 -18.45 -11.50
CA ASN A 251 -31.59 -17.03 -11.90
C ASN A 251 -30.47 -16.24 -11.21
N GLY A 252 -30.18 -16.55 -9.94
CA GLY A 252 -29.03 -16.01 -9.23
C GLY A 252 -27.72 -16.41 -9.90
N LEU A 253 -27.57 -17.69 -10.24
CA LEU A 253 -26.38 -18.22 -10.89
C LEU A 253 -26.14 -17.60 -12.27
N MET A 254 -27.18 -17.48 -13.09
CA MET A 254 -27.06 -16.86 -14.42
C MET A 254 -26.62 -15.39 -14.32
N ARG A 255 -27.20 -14.61 -13.39
CA ARG A 255 -26.77 -13.22 -13.15
C ARG A 255 -25.34 -13.15 -12.64
N HIS A 256 -24.96 -14.05 -11.73
CA HIS A 256 -23.60 -14.09 -11.21
C HIS A 256 -22.60 -14.38 -12.34
N LYS A 257 -22.85 -15.39 -13.19
CA LYS A 257 -22.03 -15.65 -14.39
C LYS A 257 -21.94 -14.44 -15.32
N GLY A 258 -23.04 -13.69 -15.51
CA GLY A 258 -23.01 -12.43 -16.27
C GLY A 258 -21.99 -11.43 -15.73
N ARG A 259 -21.92 -11.28 -14.39
CA ARG A 259 -20.94 -10.40 -13.72
C ARG A 259 -19.49 -10.79 -14.00
N TRP A 260 -19.19 -12.08 -14.14
CA TRP A 260 -17.84 -12.52 -14.52
C TRP A 260 -17.45 -11.98 -15.89
N THR A 261 -18.32 -12.13 -16.88
CA THR A 261 -18.06 -11.63 -18.23
C THR A 261 -18.02 -10.10 -18.27
N GLU A 262 -18.93 -9.43 -17.57
CA GLU A 262 -19.01 -7.96 -17.52
C GLU A 262 -17.79 -7.32 -16.82
N CYS A 263 -17.37 -7.86 -15.67
CA CYS A 263 -16.32 -7.24 -14.85
C CYS A 263 -14.91 -7.74 -15.17
N LEU A 264 -14.77 -8.97 -15.67
CA LEU A 264 -13.48 -9.64 -15.81
C LEU A 264 -13.16 -10.06 -17.24
N GLN A 265 -14.15 -10.08 -18.14
CA GLN A 265 -14.04 -10.72 -19.45
C GLN A 265 -13.64 -12.22 -19.36
N ILE A 266 -13.97 -12.86 -18.24
CA ILE A 266 -13.76 -14.30 -18.01
C ILE A 266 -15.10 -15.01 -18.16
N ASN A 267 -15.11 -16.16 -18.86
CA ASN A 267 -16.23 -17.07 -18.80
C ASN A 267 -16.06 -18.00 -17.59
N ALA A 268 -17.03 -17.95 -16.66
CA ALA A 268 -16.96 -18.71 -15.41
C ALA A 268 -16.97 -20.24 -15.60
N ASP A 269 -17.40 -20.72 -16.78
CA ASP A 269 -17.38 -22.14 -17.14
C ASP A 269 -16.05 -22.58 -17.79
N ASP A 270 -15.10 -21.67 -18.03
CA ASP A 270 -13.76 -22.02 -18.50
C ASP A 270 -12.96 -22.72 -17.39
N ILE A 271 -11.98 -23.52 -17.80
CA ILE A 271 -11.14 -24.29 -16.88
C ILE A 271 -10.11 -23.37 -16.21
N PHE A 272 -10.08 -23.40 -14.88
CA PHE A 272 -8.96 -22.90 -14.10
C PHE A 272 -7.84 -23.96 -14.10
N GLU A 273 -6.86 -23.77 -14.98
CA GLU A 273 -5.84 -24.77 -15.32
C GLU A 273 -5.08 -25.34 -14.11
N LYS A 274 -4.82 -24.51 -13.09
CA LYS A 274 -4.05 -24.92 -11.90
C LYS A 274 -4.70 -26.09 -11.14
N VAL A 275 -6.02 -26.22 -11.21
CA VAL A 275 -6.79 -27.25 -10.47
C VAL A 275 -7.56 -28.17 -11.41
N GLY A 276 -7.78 -27.78 -12.67
CA GLY A 276 -8.47 -28.61 -13.67
C GLY A 276 -9.99 -28.67 -13.50
N ILE A 277 -10.58 -27.70 -12.80
CA ILE A 277 -12.04 -27.51 -12.66
C ILE A 277 -12.43 -26.13 -13.17
N THR A 278 -13.72 -25.86 -13.35
CA THR A 278 -14.15 -24.54 -13.84
C THR A 278 -13.86 -23.42 -12.84
N TYR A 279 -13.71 -22.19 -13.32
CA TYR A 279 -13.58 -21.00 -12.47
C TYR A 279 -14.71 -20.89 -11.45
N LEU A 280 -15.94 -21.14 -11.89
CA LEU A 280 -17.11 -21.13 -11.03
C LEU A 280 -17.03 -22.21 -9.95
N GLU A 281 -16.72 -23.45 -10.32
CA GLU A 281 -16.59 -24.56 -9.36
C GLU A 281 -15.50 -24.28 -8.34
N PHE A 282 -14.35 -23.75 -8.77
CA PHE A 282 -13.31 -23.36 -7.85
C PHE A 282 -13.76 -22.20 -6.95
N TYR A 283 -14.57 -21.25 -7.44
CA TYR A 283 -15.08 -20.19 -6.57
C TYR A 283 -15.97 -20.74 -5.45
N TYR A 284 -16.85 -21.71 -5.76
CA TYR A 284 -17.61 -22.42 -4.73
C TYR A 284 -16.70 -23.16 -3.75
N LYS A 285 -15.67 -23.87 -4.23
CA LYS A 285 -14.69 -24.57 -3.38
C LYS A 285 -13.97 -23.58 -2.47
N LEU A 286 -13.51 -22.45 -3.00
CA LEU A 286 -12.84 -21.39 -2.26
C LEU A 286 -13.75 -20.85 -1.14
N PHE A 287 -15.01 -20.56 -1.45
CA PHE A 287 -15.93 -19.98 -0.47
C PHE A 287 -16.38 -20.98 0.61
N PHE A 288 -16.89 -22.15 0.18
CA PHE A 288 -17.53 -23.10 1.08
C PHE A 288 -16.55 -24.08 1.74
N ASP A 289 -15.52 -24.53 1.02
CA ASP A 289 -14.67 -25.64 1.47
C ASP A 289 -13.32 -25.16 2.02
N LEU A 290 -12.88 -23.95 1.66
CA LEU A 290 -11.63 -23.37 2.15
C LEU A 290 -11.89 -22.22 3.13
N ARG A 291 -12.51 -21.13 2.68
CA ARG A 291 -12.69 -19.91 3.48
C ARG A 291 -13.60 -20.13 4.69
N ASN A 292 -14.75 -20.78 4.54
CA ASN A 292 -15.68 -20.95 5.66
C ASN A 292 -15.07 -21.78 6.81
N PRO A 293 -14.43 -22.93 6.54
CA PRO A 293 -13.65 -23.63 7.55
C PRO A 293 -12.58 -22.71 8.17
N SER A 294 -11.74 -22.05 7.38
CA SER A 294 -10.67 -21.17 7.91
C SER A 294 -11.19 -20.01 8.76
N ALA A 295 -12.36 -19.45 8.44
CA ALA A 295 -12.96 -18.34 9.17
C ALA A 295 -13.73 -18.77 10.44
N HIS A 296 -14.19 -20.02 10.49
CA HIS A 296 -15.10 -20.53 11.51
C HIS A 296 -14.55 -21.79 12.20
N SER A 297 -13.24 -21.81 12.47
CA SER A 297 -12.59 -22.96 13.11
C SER A 297 -12.99 -23.17 14.59
N TYR A 298 -13.64 -22.16 15.22
CA TYR A 298 -14.12 -22.19 16.61
C TYR A 298 -13.09 -22.69 17.63
N GLY A 299 -11.81 -22.37 17.41
CA GLY A 299 -10.69 -22.78 18.27
C GLY A 299 -10.06 -24.13 17.91
N ASN A 300 -10.53 -24.80 16.85
CA ASN A 300 -9.86 -25.97 16.29
C ASN A 300 -8.77 -25.54 15.30
N ILE A 301 -7.71 -26.33 15.21
CA ILE A 301 -6.62 -26.11 14.22
C ILE A 301 -6.87 -27.06 13.05
N HIS A 302 -6.83 -26.54 11.83
CA HIS A 302 -7.06 -27.35 10.62
C HIS A 302 -5.76 -28.02 10.18
N PHE A 303 -5.35 -29.08 10.89
CA PHE A 303 -4.10 -29.80 10.64
C PHE A 303 -3.99 -30.41 9.22
N ASP A 304 -5.12 -30.67 8.57
CA ASP A 304 -5.18 -31.22 7.21
C ASP A 304 -5.17 -30.11 6.11
N LEU A 305 -4.93 -28.86 6.49
CA LEU A 305 -4.80 -27.75 5.55
C LEU A 305 -3.43 -27.81 4.86
N GLU A 306 -3.46 -28.25 3.61
CA GLU A 306 -2.30 -28.26 2.73
C GLU A 306 -1.96 -26.86 2.22
N ARG A 307 -0.67 -26.50 2.24
CA ARG A 307 -0.12 -25.29 1.62
C ARG A 307 -0.56 -25.19 0.16
N LYS A 308 -0.59 -26.30 -0.57
CA LYS A 308 -1.07 -26.33 -1.96
C LYS A 308 -2.46 -25.68 -2.12
N LYS A 309 -3.40 -25.91 -1.20
CA LYS A 309 -4.76 -25.33 -1.27
C LYS A 309 -4.75 -23.81 -1.05
N VAL A 310 -3.85 -23.32 -0.20
CA VAL A 310 -3.63 -21.89 0.04
C VAL A 310 -3.10 -21.23 -1.22
N ILE A 311 -2.09 -21.85 -1.85
CA ILE A 311 -1.49 -21.37 -3.09
C ILE A 311 -2.50 -21.37 -4.24
N GLU A 312 -3.33 -22.41 -4.37
CA GLU A 312 -4.44 -22.45 -5.34
C GLU A 312 -5.40 -21.27 -5.13
N ALA A 313 -5.78 -20.97 -3.89
CA ALA A 313 -6.64 -19.84 -3.55
C ALA A 313 -6.00 -18.48 -3.91
N GLN A 314 -4.71 -18.30 -3.59
CA GLN A 314 -3.96 -17.09 -3.92
C GLN A 314 -3.82 -16.90 -5.43
N CYS A 315 -3.45 -17.95 -6.17
CA CYS A 315 -3.35 -17.89 -7.63
C CYS A 315 -4.68 -17.55 -8.28
N PHE A 316 -5.77 -18.17 -7.80
CA PHE A 316 -7.10 -17.85 -8.28
C PHE A 316 -7.46 -16.38 -8.03
N ALA A 317 -7.29 -15.89 -6.80
CA ALA A 317 -7.57 -14.49 -6.46
C ALA A 317 -6.72 -13.51 -7.28
N ALA A 318 -5.43 -13.81 -7.50
CA ALA A 318 -4.53 -13.00 -8.32
C ALA A 318 -5.00 -12.89 -9.78
N LEU A 319 -5.47 -14.00 -10.37
CA LEU A 319 -5.97 -14.01 -11.75
C LEU A 319 -7.26 -13.19 -11.87
N ILE A 320 -8.19 -13.33 -10.92
CA ILE A 320 -9.42 -12.53 -10.87
C ILE A 320 -9.10 -11.04 -10.72
N LEU A 321 -8.20 -10.68 -9.81
CA LEU A 321 -7.75 -9.30 -9.61
C LEU A 321 -7.09 -8.74 -10.87
N ARG A 322 -6.22 -9.50 -11.53
CA ARG A 322 -5.56 -9.09 -12.77
C ARG A 322 -6.56 -8.84 -13.90
N ALA A 323 -7.54 -9.73 -14.06
CA ALA A 323 -8.60 -9.57 -15.05
C ALA A 323 -9.46 -8.33 -14.78
N TYR A 324 -9.77 -8.07 -13.50
CA TYR A 324 -10.49 -6.87 -13.08
C TYR A 324 -9.71 -5.59 -13.40
N ILE A 325 -8.44 -5.52 -12.98
CA ILE A 325 -7.58 -4.36 -13.23
C ILE A 325 -7.46 -4.11 -14.73
N THR A 326 -7.13 -5.14 -15.52
CA THR A 326 -6.96 -5.03 -16.98
C THR A 326 -8.23 -4.49 -17.66
N SER A 327 -9.41 -4.89 -17.18
CA SER A 327 -10.69 -4.47 -17.74
C SER A 327 -11.09 -3.03 -17.36
N ASN A 328 -10.50 -2.45 -16.30
CA ASN A 328 -10.94 -1.19 -15.72
C ASN A 328 -9.90 -0.05 -15.74
N ILE A 329 -8.62 -0.36 -16.00
CA ILE A 329 -7.58 0.66 -16.17
C ILE A 329 -7.87 1.55 -17.38
N LYS A 330 -7.50 2.82 -17.24
CA LYS A 330 -7.48 3.77 -18.36
C LYS A 330 -6.17 3.64 -19.13
N SER A 331 -6.11 4.26 -20.31
CA SER A 331 -4.86 4.35 -21.05
C SER A 331 -3.82 5.14 -20.27
N HIS A 332 -2.55 4.85 -20.52
CA HIS A 332 -1.42 5.53 -19.89
C HIS A 332 -1.53 7.06 -19.98
N GLU A 333 -1.75 7.58 -21.19
CA GLU A 333 -1.89 9.02 -21.44
C GLU A 333 -3.07 9.64 -20.66
N GLU A 334 -4.20 8.95 -20.60
CA GLU A 334 -5.37 9.45 -19.87
C GLU A 334 -5.09 9.52 -18.36
N SER A 335 -4.46 8.50 -17.80
CA SER A 335 -4.10 8.45 -16.37
C SER A 335 -3.08 9.51 -16.00
N LEU A 336 -2.07 9.74 -16.85
CA LEU A 336 -1.09 10.82 -16.65
C LEU A 336 -1.75 12.20 -16.64
N ARG A 337 -2.73 12.43 -17.51
CA ARG A 337 -3.50 13.67 -17.56
C ARG A 337 -4.36 13.85 -16.30
N ILE A 338 -5.05 12.80 -15.85
CA ILE A 338 -5.90 12.85 -14.64
C ILE A 338 -5.05 13.17 -13.41
N LEU A 339 -3.95 12.46 -13.23
CA LEU A 339 -3.01 12.65 -12.12
C LEU A 339 -2.11 13.88 -12.30
N CYS A 340 -2.20 14.57 -13.45
CA CYS A 340 -1.40 15.74 -13.80
C CYS A 340 0.10 15.52 -13.59
N PHE A 341 0.64 14.42 -14.14
CA PHE A 341 2.07 14.13 -14.08
C PHE A 341 2.91 15.21 -14.77
N ASN A 342 4.06 15.53 -14.19
CA ASN A 342 5.00 16.51 -14.70
C ASN A 342 5.87 15.91 -15.81
N GLN A 343 5.43 16.09 -17.05
CA GLN A 343 6.13 15.59 -18.24
C GLN A 343 7.53 16.21 -18.42
N ASP A 344 7.72 17.48 -18.04
CA ASP A 344 9.03 18.15 -18.14
C ASP A 344 10.06 17.56 -17.16
N LEU A 345 9.60 17.03 -16.03
CA LEU A 345 10.45 16.28 -15.11
C LEU A 345 10.77 14.90 -15.67
N LEU A 346 9.76 14.16 -16.11
CA LEU A 346 9.90 12.79 -16.59
C LEU A 346 10.82 12.68 -17.82
N THR A 347 10.70 13.62 -18.77
CA THR A 347 11.56 13.68 -19.97
C THR A 347 13.04 13.92 -19.68
N ARG A 348 13.40 14.38 -18.46
CA ARG A 348 14.79 14.56 -18.03
C ARG A 348 15.40 13.31 -17.40
N VAL A 349 14.58 12.32 -17.03
CA VAL A 349 15.04 11.09 -16.38
C VAL A 349 15.84 10.26 -17.38
N LEU A 350 17.07 9.89 -17.02
CA LEU A 350 17.92 9.03 -17.84
C LEU A 350 17.65 7.55 -17.52
N GLU A 351 17.16 6.80 -18.51
CA GLU A 351 16.74 5.39 -18.34
C GLU A 351 17.91 4.45 -18.02
N ASP A 352 19.09 4.67 -18.59
CA ASP A 352 20.25 3.78 -18.44
C ASP A 352 21.16 4.11 -17.26
N ILE A 353 20.84 5.16 -16.50
CA ILE A 353 21.68 5.65 -15.40
C ILE A 353 20.98 5.39 -14.08
N SER A 354 21.72 4.83 -13.11
CA SER A 354 21.31 4.89 -11.71
C SER A 354 22.28 5.74 -10.89
N THR A 355 21.82 6.85 -10.32
CA THR A 355 22.72 7.79 -9.64
C THR A 355 22.10 8.57 -8.49
N LYS A 356 22.90 8.79 -7.45
CA LYS A 356 22.59 9.75 -6.37
C LYS A 356 23.18 11.15 -6.62
N ILE A 357 23.97 11.33 -7.69
CA ILE A 357 24.75 12.55 -7.94
C ILE A 357 23.83 13.75 -8.19
N THR A 358 24.19 14.89 -7.61
CA THR A 358 23.54 16.20 -7.82
C THR A 358 24.40 17.12 -8.69
N LYS A 359 23.79 18.07 -9.40
CA LYS A 359 24.49 19.06 -10.26
C LYS A 359 25.16 20.19 -9.50
#